data_AF-A0A1I7Y4K0-F1
#
_entry.id   AF-A0A1I7Y4K0-F1
#
_cell.length_a   1.000
_cell.length_b   1.000
_cell.length_c   1.000
_cell.angle_alpha   90.00
_cell.angle_beta   90.00
_cell.angle_gamma   90.00
#
_symmetry.space_group_name_H-M   'P 1'
#
loop_
_entity.id
_entity.type
_entity.pdbx_description
1 polymer ?
#
loop_
_entity_poly.entity_id
_entity_poly.type
_entity_poly.pdbx_seq_one_letter_code
_entity_poly.pdbx_strand_id
1 'polypeptide(L)'
;MEKITTFEDGDPNENPWVAGQPKAELIEVQAYDANWPVLYQRLSQDILGALGNKALTIAHVGSTAVVGLPAKPVIDIDVLVADPEQEEDYVPVLQTLGYELSIRERSWYQHRMLRQEEPRVNLHVFGPDCPEHIRHILFRDWLGTHPEDLQRYAEAKMQAIEGADTVRDYNQRKQAVVRDIYRKIFESQGLLLWLAVDETDYPLAFMLIDEGHMQALFVDPDSRGTGVGKALVLHGLSLHPSMTTDVNEQNGQAVARLLSMSFPAAWQTRLAAAKVQRQTIGESGADVWRLDWPDGFCQFVKAEDDLPLAELPDEIERLRWMHAQGLPCPAVLDTLVADGRHWLLMSAVPGRDLACTEGLSPQQTVELLASSLQSLHRLPLESCPFDHRLEHRLADASARAKAGLIDEEDFDDERQGMPVQILLDELYASRPQQEDLVVTHGDACLPNFMVHQGQFSGFIDCGRLGVADRFQDLALTARSIERNLGKEWLAPFFALYGVEMDAERIAFFCLLDEFF
;
A
#
# COMPACT_ATOMS: atom_id res chain seq x y z
N MET A 1 1.93 -19.01 -5.95
CA MET A 1 2.68 -18.67 -4.73
C MET A 1 2.87 -19.88 -3.82
N GLU A 2 1.80 -20.63 -3.47
CA GLU A 2 1.89 -21.87 -2.68
C GLU A 2 2.96 -22.88 -3.17
N LYS A 3 3.10 -23.07 -4.48
CA LYS A 3 4.10 -23.98 -5.07
C LYS A 3 5.57 -23.56 -4.90
N ILE A 4 5.85 -22.28 -4.62
CA ILE A 4 7.22 -21.77 -4.44
C ILE A 4 7.71 -22.08 -3.03
N THR A 5 6.81 -22.04 -2.04
CA THR A 5 7.11 -22.26 -0.63
C THR A 5 7.06 -23.73 -0.23
N THR A 6 6.44 -24.59 -1.03
CA THR A 6 6.49 -26.05 -0.90
C THR A 6 7.62 -26.65 -1.73
N PHE A 7 8.26 -27.68 -1.20
CA PHE A 7 9.35 -28.38 -1.87
C PHE A 7 8.83 -29.77 -2.23
N GLU A 8 8.48 -29.96 -3.49
CA GLU A 8 8.00 -31.24 -3.99
C GLU A 8 9.19 -32.18 -4.21
N ASP A 9 9.03 -33.42 -3.78
CA ASP A 9 9.91 -34.52 -4.16
C ASP A 9 9.29 -35.20 -5.40
N GLY A 10 10.11 -35.54 -6.40
CA GLY A 10 9.68 -36.38 -7.51
C GLY A 10 9.31 -37.80 -7.07
N ASP A 11 8.77 -38.60 -7.98
CA ASP A 11 8.52 -40.02 -7.72
C ASP A 11 9.84 -40.71 -7.34
N PRO A 12 9.99 -41.23 -6.11
CA PRO A 12 11.24 -41.84 -5.65
C PRO A 12 11.60 -43.12 -6.41
N ASN A 13 10.67 -43.66 -7.21
CA ASN A 13 10.88 -44.84 -8.03
C ASN A 13 11.14 -44.50 -9.51
N GLU A 14 11.07 -43.22 -9.90
CA GLU A 14 11.47 -42.80 -11.24
C GLU A 14 12.97 -43.04 -11.42
N ASN A 15 13.37 -43.56 -12.58
CA ASN A 15 14.77 -43.59 -12.96
C ASN A 15 15.08 -42.34 -13.79
N PRO A 16 15.78 -41.35 -13.22
CA PRO A 16 16.01 -40.09 -13.90
C PRO A 16 17.10 -40.18 -14.97
N TRP A 17 17.96 -41.20 -14.95
CA TRP A 17 19.19 -41.24 -15.74
C TRP A 17 18.96 -41.68 -17.19
N VAL A 18 19.44 -40.89 -18.15
CA VAL A 18 19.33 -41.22 -19.58
C VAL A 18 20.34 -42.29 -20.03
N ALA A 19 21.59 -42.18 -19.56
CA ALA A 19 22.68 -43.10 -19.91
C ALA A 19 23.21 -43.92 -18.71
N GLY A 20 22.39 -44.04 -17.65
CA GLY A 20 22.77 -44.63 -16.37
C GLY A 20 23.43 -43.63 -15.42
N GLN A 21 23.56 -44.01 -14.14
CA GLN A 21 24.09 -43.14 -13.11
C GLN A 21 25.57 -42.81 -13.40
N PRO A 22 25.95 -41.52 -13.50
CA PRO A 22 27.33 -41.13 -13.74
C PRO A 22 28.22 -41.53 -12.56
N LYS A 23 29.48 -41.83 -12.85
CA LYS A 23 30.46 -42.14 -11.81
C LYS A 23 30.69 -40.92 -10.93
N ALA A 24 30.82 -41.14 -9.63
CA ALA A 24 31.18 -40.07 -8.70
C ALA A 24 32.59 -39.56 -9.04
N GLU A 25 32.69 -38.27 -9.38
CA GLU A 25 33.96 -37.62 -9.66
C GLU A 25 34.40 -36.76 -8.47
N LEU A 26 35.69 -36.84 -8.16
CA LEU A 26 36.34 -35.97 -7.18
C LEU A 26 36.62 -34.61 -7.84
N ILE A 27 35.70 -33.68 -7.63
CA ILE A 27 35.87 -32.28 -8.03
C ILE A 27 36.21 -31.48 -6.78
N GLU A 28 37.38 -30.86 -6.78
CA GLU A 28 37.84 -30.01 -5.68
C GLU A 28 37.05 -28.70 -5.63
N VAL A 29 36.77 -28.23 -4.41
CA VAL A 29 36.22 -26.90 -4.19
C VAL A 29 37.36 -25.89 -4.23
N GLN A 30 37.17 -24.83 -5.00
CA GLN A 30 38.10 -23.71 -5.09
C GLN A 30 37.49 -22.43 -4.53
N ALA A 31 38.36 -21.47 -4.23
CA ALA A 31 37.94 -20.11 -3.95
C ALA A 31 37.15 -19.52 -5.14
N TYR A 32 36.31 -18.53 -4.85
CA TYR A 32 35.50 -17.88 -5.88
C TYR A 32 36.38 -17.34 -7.01
N ASP A 33 36.04 -17.67 -8.26
CA ASP A 33 36.74 -17.20 -9.46
C ASP A 33 35.91 -16.12 -10.15
N ALA A 34 36.49 -14.91 -10.29
CA ALA A 34 35.85 -13.79 -10.96
C ALA A 34 35.61 -14.02 -12.47
N ASN A 35 36.18 -15.07 -13.05
CA ASN A 35 35.90 -15.47 -14.43
C ASN A 35 34.60 -16.27 -14.59
N TRP A 36 33.99 -16.79 -13.52
CA TRP A 36 32.75 -17.57 -13.63
C TRP A 36 31.57 -16.77 -14.22
N PRO A 37 31.30 -15.50 -13.82
CA PRO A 37 30.27 -14.69 -14.46
C PRO A 37 30.57 -14.40 -15.94
N VAL A 38 31.85 -14.21 -16.30
CA VAL A 38 32.27 -13.97 -17.69
C VAL A 38 32.05 -15.22 -18.54
N LEU A 39 32.39 -16.40 -17.99
CA LEU A 39 32.15 -17.69 -18.61
C LEU A 39 30.65 -17.94 -18.82
N TYR A 40 29.84 -17.67 -17.79
CA TYR A 40 28.38 -17.75 -17.88
C TYR A 40 27.83 -16.82 -18.98
N GLN A 41 28.27 -15.56 -19.05
CA GLN A 41 27.78 -14.62 -20.06
C GLN A 41 28.02 -15.13 -21.49
N ARG A 42 29.19 -15.71 -21.76
CA ARG A 42 29.47 -16.35 -23.05
C ARG A 42 28.54 -17.54 -23.31
N LEU A 43 28.43 -18.46 -22.34
CA LEU A 43 27.58 -19.65 -22.47
C LEU A 43 26.10 -19.29 -22.68
N SER A 44 25.61 -18.29 -21.94
CA SER A 44 24.24 -17.77 -22.06
C SER A 44 23.98 -17.17 -23.44
N GLN A 45 24.94 -16.43 -24.01
CA GLN A 45 24.84 -15.91 -25.38
C GLN A 45 24.83 -17.03 -26.43
N ASP A 46 25.67 -18.06 -26.26
CA ASP A 46 25.71 -19.21 -27.18
C ASP A 46 24.37 -19.97 -27.14
N ILE A 47 23.83 -20.23 -25.94
CA ILE A 47 22.53 -20.88 -25.74
C ILE A 47 21.40 -20.04 -26.34
N LEU A 48 21.36 -18.73 -26.04
CA LEU A 48 20.34 -17.82 -26.56
C LEU A 48 20.40 -17.72 -28.09
N GLY A 49 21.60 -17.65 -28.65
CA GLY A 49 21.81 -17.62 -30.11
C GLY A 49 21.34 -18.90 -30.80
N ALA A 50 21.51 -20.06 -30.16
CA ALA A 50 21.09 -21.34 -30.72
C ALA A 50 19.59 -21.59 -30.57
N LEU A 51 19.01 -21.30 -29.39
CA LEU A 51 17.60 -21.53 -29.10
C LEU A 51 16.67 -20.42 -29.59
N GLY A 52 17.18 -19.19 -29.76
CA GLY A 52 16.40 -18.04 -30.17
C GLY A 52 15.20 -17.79 -29.26
N ASN A 53 14.00 -17.68 -29.86
CA ASN A 53 12.75 -17.45 -29.14
C ASN A 53 12.24 -18.66 -28.34
N LYS A 54 12.90 -19.83 -28.44
CA LYS A 54 12.57 -21.01 -27.63
C LYS A 54 13.09 -20.91 -26.20
N ALA A 55 14.15 -20.15 -25.97
CA ALA A 55 14.63 -19.82 -24.63
C ALA A 55 13.84 -18.62 -24.10
N LEU A 56 12.92 -18.88 -23.17
CA LEU A 56 12.10 -17.86 -22.54
C LEU A 56 12.89 -17.08 -21.48
N THR A 57 13.79 -17.76 -20.77
CA THR A 57 14.65 -17.18 -19.73
C THR A 57 15.91 -18.01 -19.61
N ILE A 58 17.05 -17.36 -19.31
CA ILE A 58 18.32 -18.01 -19.00
C ILE A 58 18.88 -17.33 -17.74
N ALA A 59 19.24 -18.10 -16.71
CA ALA A 59 19.76 -17.57 -15.47
C ALA A 59 21.00 -18.33 -14.98
N HIS A 60 22.00 -17.59 -14.49
CA HIS A 60 23.13 -18.17 -13.76
C HIS A 60 22.66 -18.51 -12.35
N VAL A 61 22.76 -19.78 -11.97
CA VAL A 61 22.32 -20.27 -10.66
C VAL A 61 23.43 -21.07 -9.99
N GLY A 62 23.14 -21.64 -8.83
CA GLY A 62 24.11 -22.44 -8.08
C GLY A 62 25.20 -21.57 -7.43
N SER A 63 26.25 -22.23 -6.95
CA SER A 63 27.27 -21.57 -6.13
C SER A 63 28.23 -20.69 -6.93
N THR A 64 28.45 -20.98 -8.21
CA THR A 64 29.34 -20.17 -9.07
C THR A 64 28.72 -18.83 -9.46
N ALA A 65 27.41 -18.65 -9.26
CA ALA A 65 26.70 -17.40 -9.47
C ALA A 65 26.78 -16.43 -8.27
N VAL A 66 27.26 -16.89 -7.11
CA VAL A 66 27.29 -16.09 -5.87
C VAL A 66 28.71 -15.59 -5.63
N VAL A 67 28.90 -14.28 -5.71
CA VAL A 67 30.21 -13.64 -5.53
C VAL A 67 30.78 -13.96 -4.14
N GLY A 68 32.03 -14.43 -4.12
CA GLY A 68 32.75 -14.74 -2.89
C GLY A 68 32.49 -16.13 -2.31
N LEU A 69 31.58 -16.92 -2.88
CA LEU A 69 31.26 -18.27 -2.40
C LEU A 69 32.23 -19.33 -2.96
N PRO A 70 32.93 -20.12 -2.12
CA PRO A 70 33.72 -21.25 -2.60
C PRO A 70 32.85 -22.32 -3.26
N ALA A 71 33.28 -22.79 -4.43
CA ALA A 71 32.50 -23.74 -5.22
C ALA A 71 33.37 -24.70 -6.04
N LYS A 72 32.74 -25.80 -6.46
CA LYS A 72 33.27 -26.61 -7.56
C LYS A 72 33.18 -25.77 -8.83
N PRO A 73 34.17 -25.81 -9.74
CA PRO A 73 34.15 -25.03 -10.99
C PRO A 73 33.18 -25.64 -12.02
N VAL A 74 31.89 -25.61 -11.69
CA VAL A 74 30.78 -26.06 -12.54
C VAL A 74 29.80 -24.90 -12.65
N ILE A 75 29.47 -24.48 -13.87
CA ILE A 75 28.48 -23.44 -14.10
C ILE A 75 27.09 -24.08 -14.12
N ASP A 76 26.24 -23.74 -13.17
CA ASP A 76 24.84 -24.18 -13.16
C ASP A 76 23.99 -23.10 -13.86
N ILE A 77 23.19 -23.50 -14.84
CA ILE A 77 22.37 -22.60 -15.66
C ILE A 77 20.95 -23.14 -15.70
N ASP A 78 19.98 -22.29 -15.40
CA ASP A 78 18.57 -22.58 -15.68
C ASP A 78 18.17 -22.00 -17.03
N VAL A 79 17.42 -22.77 -17.82
CA VAL A 79 16.77 -22.34 -19.05
C VAL A 79 15.29 -22.66 -18.97
N LEU A 80 14.44 -21.65 -19.19
CA LEU A 80 13.01 -21.86 -19.33
C LEU A 80 12.65 -22.03 -20.80
N VAL A 81 11.88 -23.07 -21.11
CA VAL A 81 11.28 -23.33 -22.42
C VAL A 81 9.77 -23.45 -22.28
N ALA A 82 9.03 -23.33 -23.37
CA ALA A 82 7.56 -23.38 -23.32
C ALA A 82 7.02 -24.72 -22.78
N ASP A 83 7.64 -25.83 -23.17
CA ASP A 83 7.30 -27.18 -22.69
C ASP A 83 8.58 -28.04 -22.64
N PRO A 84 9.07 -28.40 -21.44
CA PRO A 84 10.26 -29.26 -21.30
C PRO A 84 10.11 -30.66 -21.88
N GLU A 85 8.88 -31.15 -22.07
CA GLU A 85 8.66 -32.48 -22.63
C GLU A 85 8.86 -32.52 -24.15
N GLN A 86 8.81 -31.37 -24.84
CA GLN A 86 9.09 -31.25 -26.27
C GLN A 86 10.61 -31.20 -26.53
N GLU A 87 11.31 -32.27 -26.16
CA GLU A 87 12.77 -32.35 -26.25
C GLU A 87 13.29 -32.12 -27.69
N GLU A 88 12.52 -32.50 -28.71
CA GLU A 88 12.85 -32.28 -30.12
C GLU A 88 13.11 -30.81 -30.48
N ASP A 89 12.53 -29.88 -29.71
CA ASP A 89 12.61 -28.46 -30.00
C ASP A 89 13.93 -27.81 -29.55
N TYR A 90 14.61 -28.38 -28.55
CA TYR A 90 15.75 -27.74 -27.93
C TYR A 90 16.94 -28.68 -27.67
N VAL A 91 16.72 -29.98 -27.39
CA VAL A 91 17.81 -30.93 -27.10
C VAL A 91 18.76 -31.09 -28.29
N PRO A 92 18.31 -31.33 -29.53
CA PRO A 92 19.23 -31.46 -30.66
C PRO A 92 20.06 -30.19 -30.89
N VAL A 93 19.47 -29.01 -30.67
CA VAL A 93 20.14 -27.73 -30.81
C VAL A 93 21.23 -27.57 -29.75
N LEU A 94 20.92 -27.86 -28.49
CA LEU A 94 21.89 -27.81 -27.40
C LEU A 94 23.01 -28.86 -27.57
N GLN A 95 22.71 -30.03 -28.13
CA GLN A 95 23.73 -31.03 -28.48
C GLN A 95 24.74 -30.52 -29.50
N THR A 96 24.34 -29.63 -30.43
CA THR A 96 25.31 -29.01 -31.36
C THR A 96 26.29 -28.07 -30.65
N LEU A 97 25.94 -27.57 -29.46
CA LEU A 97 26.82 -26.77 -28.61
C LEU A 97 27.69 -27.63 -27.67
N GLY A 98 27.52 -28.95 -27.67
CA GLY A 98 28.27 -29.87 -26.82
C GLY A 98 27.58 -30.26 -25.52
N TYR A 99 26.29 -29.95 -25.35
CA TYR A 99 25.50 -30.39 -24.20
C TYR A 99 24.91 -31.79 -24.42
N GLU A 100 25.11 -32.70 -23.48
CA GLU A 100 24.56 -34.05 -23.50
C GLU A 100 23.42 -34.20 -22.48
N LEU A 101 22.25 -34.66 -22.93
CA LEU A 101 21.12 -34.91 -22.04
C LEU A 101 21.43 -36.06 -21.07
N SER A 102 21.40 -35.75 -19.78
CA SER A 102 21.82 -36.65 -18.70
C SER A 102 20.67 -37.09 -17.80
N ILE A 103 19.69 -36.21 -17.54
CA ILE A 103 18.56 -36.45 -16.63
C ILE A 103 17.22 -36.13 -17.29
N ARG A 104 16.21 -36.98 -17.02
CA ARG A 104 14.78 -36.76 -17.23
C ARG A 104 14.01 -37.04 -15.94
N GLU A 105 13.52 -36.00 -15.29
CA GLU A 105 12.66 -36.11 -14.11
C GLU A 105 11.26 -35.65 -14.50
N ARG A 106 10.46 -36.56 -15.07
CA ARG A 106 9.12 -36.20 -15.55
C ARG A 106 8.20 -35.89 -14.38
N SER A 107 8.35 -36.61 -13.27
CA SER A 107 7.55 -36.42 -12.07
C SER A 107 7.90 -35.15 -11.29
N TRP A 108 9.10 -34.60 -11.50
CA TRP A 108 9.58 -33.39 -10.80
C TRP A 108 9.71 -32.23 -11.78
N TYR A 109 8.64 -31.44 -11.88
CA TYR A 109 8.54 -30.24 -12.73
C TYR A 109 8.90 -30.47 -14.21
N GLN A 110 8.77 -31.70 -14.70
CA GLN A 110 9.18 -32.11 -16.05
C GLN A 110 10.65 -31.77 -16.35
N HIS A 111 11.50 -31.69 -15.34
CA HIS A 111 12.88 -31.23 -15.44
C HIS A 111 13.73 -32.07 -16.41
N ARG A 112 14.63 -31.39 -17.13
CA ARG A 112 15.75 -32.02 -17.86
C ARG A 112 17.06 -31.41 -17.43
N MET A 113 18.10 -32.24 -17.35
CA MET A 113 19.47 -31.77 -17.14
C MET A 113 20.35 -32.19 -18.31
N LEU A 114 20.96 -31.22 -18.98
CA LEU A 114 22.04 -31.46 -19.93
C LEU A 114 23.38 -31.09 -19.30
N ARG A 115 24.45 -31.76 -19.71
CA ARG A 115 25.81 -31.53 -19.20
C ARG A 115 26.79 -31.26 -20.31
N GLN A 116 27.77 -30.42 -20.01
CA GLN A 116 28.96 -30.23 -20.84
C GLN A 116 30.18 -30.51 -19.98
N GLU A 117 31.18 -31.20 -20.53
CA GLU A 117 32.41 -31.54 -19.80
C GLU A 117 33.45 -30.42 -19.81
N GLU A 118 33.56 -29.67 -20.92
CA GLU A 118 34.56 -28.60 -21.08
C GLU A 118 33.98 -27.39 -21.83
N PRO A 119 33.75 -26.24 -21.16
CA PRO A 119 33.77 -26.08 -19.70
C PRO A 119 32.71 -26.94 -19.02
N ARG A 120 32.88 -27.22 -17.72
CA ARG A 120 31.89 -27.98 -16.95
C ARG A 120 30.61 -27.17 -16.72
N VAL A 121 29.50 -27.65 -17.27
CA VAL A 121 28.20 -26.98 -17.16
C VAL A 121 27.12 -28.00 -16.79
N ASN A 122 26.23 -27.58 -15.89
CA ASN A 122 24.97 -28.21 -15.59
C ASN A 122 23.86 -27.30 -16.12
N LEU A 123 23.20 -27.72 -17.20
CA LEU A 123 22.13 -26.97 -17.84
C LEU A 123 20.78 -27.59 -17.47
N HIS A 124 20.05 -26.92 -16.58
CA HIS A 124 18.72 -27.30 -16.14
C HIS A 124 17.67 -26.68 -17.05
N VAL A 125 16.71 -27.48 -17.52
CA VAL A 125 15.61 -27.03 -18.36
C VAL A 125 14.29 -27.25 -17.64
N PHE A 126 13.50 -26.18 -17.53
CA PHE A 126 12.20 -26.16 -16.87
C PHE A 126 11.15 -25.44 -17.71
N GLY A 127 9.87 -25.60 -17.33
CA GLY A 127 8.74 -24.86 -17.90
C GLY A 127 8.60 -23.45 -17.32
N PRO A 128 7.79 -22.57 -17.92
CA PRO A 128 7.69 -21.15 -17.54
C PRO A 128 7.24 -20.92 -16.10
N ASP A 129 6.42 -21.81 -15.55
CA ASP A 129 5.84 -21.69 -14.20
C ASP A 129 6.56 -22.55 -13.14
N CYS A 130 7.80 -22.98 -13.42
CA CYS A 130 8.54 -23.84 -12.50
C CYS A 130 8.95 -23.10 -11.22
N PRO A 131 8.49 -23.54 -10.03
CA PRO A 131 8.84 -22.89 -8.77
C PRO A 131 10.32 -23.08 -8.38
N GLU A 132 10.97 -24.16 -8.83
CA GLU A 132 12.39 -24.42 -8.52
C GLU A 132 13.30 -23.36 -9.13
N HIS A 133 13.00 -22.92 -10.36
CA HIS A 133 13.74 -21.84 -11.02
C HIS A 133 13.69 -20.53 -10.20
N ILE A 134 12.49 -20.17 -9.73
CA ILE A 134 12.31 -18.99 -8.88
C ILE A 134 13.08 -19.16 -7.57
N ARG A 135 13.01 -20.35 -6.94
CA ARG A 135 13.79 -20.66 -5.72
C ARG A 135 15.29 -20.54 -5.94
N HIS A 136 15.83 -20.95 -7.09
CA HIS A 136 17.25 -20.80 -7.41
C HIS A 136 17.66 -19.32 -7.48
N ILE A 137 16.87 -18.48 -8.16
CA ILE A 137 17.11 -17.04 -8.29
C ILE A 137 17.07 -16.37 -6.91
N LEU A 138 15.99 -16.60 -6.16
CA LEU A 138 15.81 -16.00 -4.84
C LEU A 138 16.95 -16.37 -3.89
N PHE A 139 17.38 -17.63 -3.88
CA PHE A 139 18.46 -18.10 -3.03
C PHE A 139 19.80 -17.47 -3.42
N ARG A 140 20.12 -17.41 -4.72
CA ARG A 140 21.32 -16.74 -5.23
C ARG A 140 21.36 -15.27 -4.80
N ASP A 141 20.28 -14.54 -5.05
CA ASP A 141 20.21 -13.10 -4.81
C ASP A 141 20.24 -12.77 -3.31
N TRP A 142 19.60 -13.60 -2.48
CA TRP A 142 19.67 -13.49 -1.01
C TRP A 142 21.10 -13.59 -0.51
N LEU A 143 21.85 -14.60 -0.94
CA LEU A 143 23.24 -14.78 -0.51
C LEU A 143 24.16 -13.65 -0.99
N GLY A 144 23.81 -12.97 -2.08
CA GLY A 144 24.55 -11.79 -2.57
C GLY A 144 24.41 -10.56 -1.68
N THR A 145 23.32 -10.45 -0.91
CA THR A 145 23.00 -9.28 -0.07
C THR A 145 23.09 -9.58 1.43
N HIS A 146 23.14 -10.85 1.84
CA HIS A 146 23.15 -11.29 3.24
C HIS A 146 24.45 -12.02 3.60
N PRO A 147 25.53 -11.28 3.96
CA PRO A 147 26.86 -11.87 4.19
C PRO A 147 26.89 -12.89 5.33
N GLU A 148 26.04 -12.75 6.34
CA GLU A 148 25.93 -13.72 7.44
C GLU A 148 25.40 -15.07 6.95
N ASP A 149 24.35 -15.08 6.13
CA ASP A 149 23.78 -16.31 5.57
C ASP A 149 24.69 -16.91 4.49
N LEU A 150 25.43 -16.08 3.74
CA LEU A 150 26.50 -16.52 2.85
C LEU A 150 27.57 -17.31 3.62
N GLN A 151 28.05 -16.78 4.74
CA GLN A 151 29.03 -17.46 5.58
C GLN A 151 28.48 -18.77 6.14
N ARG A 152 27.26 -18.75 6.69
CA ARG A 152 26.60 -19.96 7.23
C ARG A 152 26.45 -21.05 6.16
N TYR A 153 26.07 -20.67 4.94
CA TYR A 153 25.95 -21.60 3.82
C TYR A 153 27.31 -22.16 3.39
N ALA A 154 28.35 -21.31 3.31
CA ALA A 154 29.71 -21.73 2.97
C ALA A 154 30.28 -22.72 4.00
N GLU A 155 30.12 -22.43 5.29
CA GLU A 155 30.54 -23.32 6.39
C GLU A 155 29.83 -24.66 6.33
N ALA A 156 28.50 -24.65 6.15
CA ALA A 156 27.71 -25.87 6.02
C ALA A 156 28.15 -26.72 4.81
N LYS A 157 28.58 -26.08 3.72
CA LYS A 157 29.10 -26.73 2.50
C LYS A 157 30.51 -27.31 2.69
N MET A 158 31.39 -26.62 3.43
CA MET A 158 32.75 -27.09 3.72
C MET A 158 32.75 -28.24 4.73
N GLN A 159 31.95 -28.13 5.80
CA GLN A 159 31.70 -29.23 6.73
C GLN A 159 31.11 -30.44 6.01
N ALA A 160 30.39 -30.19 4.91
CA ALA A 160 29.95 -31.24 4.04
C ALA A 160 31.17 -32.02 3.45
N ILE A 161 32.12 -31.30 2.90
CA ILE A 161 33.23 -31.92 2.17
C ILE A 161 34.22 -32.65 3.10
N GLU A 162 34.38 -32.21 4.36
CA GLU A 162 35.47 -32.65 5.26
C GLU A 162 35.18 -33.84 6.20
N GLY A 163 33.93 -34.32 6.36
CA GLY A 163 33.67 -35.41 7.32
C GLY A 163 32.42 -36.25 7.05
N ALA A 164 32.61 -37.56 6.87
CA ALA A 164 31.49 -38.51 6.91
C ALA A 164 31.94 -39.87 7.47
N ASP A 165 31.60 -40.15 8.73
CA ASP A 165 31.48 -41.53 9.23
C ASP A 165 30.09 -42.13 8.93
N THR A 166 29.08 -41.31 8.62
CA THR A 166 27.77 -41.76 8.10
C THR A 166 27.05 -40.66 7.29
N VAL A 167 26.60 -41.01 6.07
CA VAL A 167 25.98 -40.11 5.07
C VAL A 167 24.63 -39.49 5.49
N ARG A 168 23.96 -40.06 6.52
CA ARG A 168 22.54 -39.79 6.82
C ARG A 168 22.29 -38.61 7.77
N ASP A 169 23.08 -38.46 8.83
CA ASP A 169 22.98 -37.33 9.80
C ASP A 169 23.56 -36.02 9.24
N TYR A 170 24.29 -36.14 8.14
CA TYR A 170 25.15 -35.13 7.55
C TYR A 170 24.43 -34.30 6.45
N ASN A 171 23.64 -34.95 5.59
CA ASN A 171 22.80 -34.26 4.59
C ASN A 171 21.68 -33.44 5.24
N GLN A 172 21.23 -33.84 6.45
CA GLN A 172 20.22 -33.12 7.22
C GLN A 172 20.69 -31.74 7.66
N ARG A 173 21.96 -31.55 8.04
CA ARG A 173 22.46 -30.24 8.53
C ARG A 173 22.56 -29.21 7.41
N LYS A 174 23.05 -29.62 6.23
CA LYS A 174 23.07 -28.75 5.05
C LYS A 174 21.64 -28.40 4.62
N GLN A 175 20.75 -29.39 4.56
CA GLN A 175 19.35 -29.12 4.24
C GLN A 175 18.68 -28.22 5.26
N ALA A 176 18.99 -28.34 6.55
CA ALA A 176 18.44 -27.44 7.58
C ALA A 176 18.86 -25.98 7.37
N VAL A 177 20.14 -25.71 7.03
CA VAL A 177 20.61 -24.34 6.73
C VAL A 177 19.94 -23.80 5.47
N VAL A 178 19.83 -24.62 4.41
CA VAL A 178 19.15 -24.21 3.17
C VAL A 178 17.67 -23.90 3.42
N ARG A 179 16.97 -24.76 4.18
CA ARG A 179 15.55 -24.56 4.52
C ARG A 179 15.34 -23.35 5.42
N ASP A 180 16.26 -23.09 6.35
CA ASP A 180 16.24 -21.88 7.20
C ASP A 180 16.39 -20.60 6.37
N ILE A 181 17.33 -20.59 5.41
CA ILE A 181 17.52 -19.45 4.51
C ILE A 181 16.27 -19.25 3.63
N TYR A 182 15.69 -20.32 3.08
CA TYR A 182 14.43 -20.20 2.34
C TYR A 182 13.28 -19.68 3.19
N ARG A 183 13.18 -20.11 4.45
CA ARG A 183 12.20 -19.54 5.38
C ARG A 183 12.38 -18.03 5.52
N LYS A 184 13.61 -17.54 5.74
CA LYS A 184 13.89 -16.10 5.83
C LYS A 184 13.55 -15.36 4.54
N ILE A 185 13.88 -15.93 3.38
CA ILE A 185 13.53 -15.39 2.06
C ILE A 185 12.01 -15.27 1.91
N PHE A 186 11.27 -16.30 2.32
CA PHE A 186 9.81 -16.30 2.22
C PHE A 186 9.17 -15.36 3.24
N GLU A 187 9.73 -15.27 4.45
CA GLU A 187 9.35 -14.28 5.47
C GLU A 187 9.56 -12.86 4.96
N SER A 188 10.72 -12.52 4.41
CA SER A 188 11.01 -11.17 3.90
C SER A 188 10.21 -10.77 2.65
N GLN A 189 9.48 -11.70 2.05
CA GLN A 189 8.66 -11.48 0.86
C GLN A 189 7.16 -11.65 1.15
N GLY A 190 6.76 -11.80 2.42
CA GLY A 190 5.36 -12.03 2.79
C GLY A 190 4.76 -13.33 2.22
N LEU A 191 5.56 -14.37 2.00
CA LEU A 191 5.15 -15.61 1.31
C LEU A 191 4.69 -16.76 2.25
N LEU A 192 4.71 -16.59 3.58
CA LEU A 192 4.31 -17.65 4.54
C LEU A 192 2.85 -17.54 5.02
N LEU A 193 1.99 -18.41 4.49
CA LEU A 193 0.59 -18.56 4.89
C LEU A 193 0.38 -19.81 5.75
N TRP A 194 -0.32 -19.67 6.88
CA TRP A 194 -0.78 -20.77 7.73
C TRP A 194 -2.23 -21.11 7.44
N LEU A 195 -2.54 -22.39 7.24
CA LEU A 195 -3.89 -22.88 6.96
C LEU A 195 -4.37 -23.75 8.12
N ALA A 196 -5.57 -23.50 8.62
CA ALA A 196 -6.27 -24.42 9.51
C ALA A 196 -7.24 -25.25 8.68
N VAL A 197 -7.14 -26.57 8.80
CA VAL A 197 -7.95 -27.54 8.06
C VAL A 197 -8.76 -28.41 9.01
N ASP A 198 -9.83 -29.04 8.51
CA ASP A 198 -10.56 -30.08 9.22
C ASP A 198 -9.92 -31.47 9.08
N GLU A 199 -10.59 -32.50 9.60
CA GLU A 199 -10.13 -33.90 9.55
C GLU A 199 -10.02 -34.48 8.13
N THR A 200 -10.60 -33.80 7.14
CA THR A 200 -10.58 -34.16 5.72
C THR A 200 -9.62 -33.31 4.89
N ASP A 201 -8.78 -32.50 5.54
CA ASP A 201 -7.88 -31.54 4.91
C ASP A 201 -8.61 -30.37 4.21
N TYR A 202 -9.87 -30.10 4.59
CA TYR A 202 -10.64 -28.99 4.04
C TYR A 202 -10.29 -27.68 4.78
N PRO A 203 -9.96 -26.58 4.07
CA PRO A 203 -9.56 -25.32 4.70
C PRO A 203 -10.72 -24.62 5.43
N LEU A 204 -10.51 -24.32 6.71
CA LEU A 204 -11.46 -23.63 7.58
C LEU A 204 -11.05 -22.17 7.87
N ALA A 205 -9.76 -21.87 7.85
CA ALA A 205 -9.22 -20.53 8.13
C ALA A 205 -7.78 -20.41 7.62
N PHE A 206 -7.30 -19.18 7.39
CA PHE A 206 -5.89 -18.92 7.10
C PHE A 206 -5.35 -17.70 7.85
N MET A 207 -4.04 -17.66 8.04
CA MET A 207 -3.32 -16.55 8.67
C MET A 207 -2.01 -16.27 7.93
N LEU A 208 -1.78 -15.01 7.56
CA LEU A 208 -0.54 -14.54 6.93
C LEU A 208 0.25 -13.74 7.96
N ILE A 209 1.52 -14.07 8.14
CA ILE A 209 2.45 -13.32 8.98
C ILE A 209 3.65 -12.90 8.12
N ASP A 210 3.97 -11.62 8.19
CA ASP A 210 5.09 -11.00 7.51
C ASP A 210 5.93 -10.26 8.56
N GLU A 211 7.21 -10.62 8.69
CA GLU A 211 8.14 -10.03 9.68
C GLU A 211 7.61 -9.92 11.13
N GLY A 212 6.76 -10.87 11.57
CA GLY A 212 6.13 -10.83 12.89
C GLY A 212 4.92 -9.89 13.01
N HIS A 213 4.41 -9.38 11.89
CA HIS A 213 3.13 -8.69 11.77
C HIS A 213 2.11 -9.60 11.07
N MET A 214 0.98 -9.88 11.72
CA MET A 214 -0.11 -10.65 11.14
C MET A 214 -0.91 -9.76 10.17
N GLN A 215 -0.59 -9.88 8.87
CA GLN A 215 -1.21 -9.11 7.78
C GLN A 215 -2.64 -9.55 7.48
N ALA A 216 -2.94 -10.84 7.63
CA ALA A 216 -4.27 -11.36 7.36
C ALA A 216 -4.65 -12.48 8.31
N LEU A 217 -5.90 -12.49 8.75
CA LEU A 217 -6.54 -13.62 9.40
C LEU A 217 -7.95 -13.74 8.85
N PHE A 218 -8.23 -14.85 8.17
CA PHE A 218 -9.54 -15.15 7.64
C PHE A 218 -10.07 -16.43 8.27
N VAL A 219 -11.35 -16.41 8.67
CA VAL A 219 -12.06 -17.59 9.16
C VAL A 219 -13.32 -17.75 8.31
N ASP A 220 -13.47 -18.95 7.74
CA ASP A 220 -14.65 -19.31 6.96
C ASP A 220 -15.92 -19.01 7.77
N PRO A 221 -16.95 -18.37 7.18
CA PRO A 221 -18.18 -18.00 7.88
C PRO A 221 -18.83 -19.13 8.67
N ASP A 222 -18.86 -20.34 8.14
CA ASP A 222 -19.48 -21.51 8.77
C ASP A 222 -18.63 -22.07 9.92
N SER A 223 -17.35 -21.68 9.96
CA SER A 223 -16.38 -22.04 11.00
C SER A 223 -16.18 -20.96 12.07
N ARG A 224 -16.88 -19.82 12.00
CA ARG A 224 -16.77 -18.74 12.99
C ARG A 224 -17.35 -19.19 14.34
N GLY A 225 -16.69 -18.80 15.44
CA GLY A 225 -17.11 -19.13 16.81
C GLY A 225 -16.67 -20.52 17.31
N THR A 226 -16.07 -21.35 16.45
CA THR A 226 -15.51 -22.67 16.81
C THR A 226 -14.17 -22.59 17.55
N GLY A 227 -13.49 -21.43 17.48
CA GLY A 227 -12.17 -21.21 18.07
C GLY A 227 -11.00 -21.36 17.10
N VAL A 228 -11.24 -21.71 15.82
CA VAL A 228 -10.18 -21.92 14.82
C VAL A 228 -9.28 -20.68 14.61
N GLY A 229 -9.86 -19.48 14.53
CA GLY A 229 -9.08 -18.25 14.42
C GLY A 229 -8.21 -17.97 15.65
N LYS A 230 -8.70 -18.31 16.85
CA LYS A 230 -7.92 -18.20 18.09
C LYS A 230 -6.74 -19.18 18.08
N ALA A 231 -6.94 -20.40 17.56
CA ALA A 231 -5.87 -21.38 17.43
C ALA A 231 -4.77 -20.90 16.49
N LEU A 232 -5.13 -20.31 15.34
CA LEU A 232 -4.17 -19.69 14.42
C LEU A 232 -3.39 -18.54 15.07
N VAL A 233 -4.07 -17.63 15.77
CA VAL A 233 -3.39 -16.51 16.47
C VAL A 233 -2.45 -17.00 17.57
N LEU A 234 -2.87 -17.99 18.37
CA LEU A 234 -2.01 -18.59 19.41
C LEU A 234 -0.80 -19.29 18.79
N HIS A 235 -0.96 -19.92 17.62
CA HIS A 235 0.13 -20.50 16.87
C HIS A 235 1.09 -19.41 16.36
N GLY A 236 0.56 -18.34 15.77
CA GLY A 236 1.33 -17.16 15.36
C GLY A 236 2.14 -16.57 16.51
N LEU A 237 1.53 -16.40 17.69
CA LEU A 237 2.21 -15.93 18.91
C LEU A 237 3.27 -16.90 19.44
N SER A 238 3.13 -18.21 19.18
CA SER A 238 4.17 -19.19 19.55
C SER A 238 5.42 -19.07 18.67
N LEU A 239 5.24 -18.63 17.42
CA LEU A 239 6.33 -18.38 16.46
C LEU A 239 6.92 -16.98 16.63
N HIS A 240 6.07 -15.98 16.87
CA HIS A 240 6.42 -14.58 17.04
C HIS A 240 5.82 -14.06 18.37
N PRO A 241 6.54 -14.15 19.50
CA PRO A 241 6.00 -13.78 20.82
C PRO A 241 5.54 -12.33 20.94
N SER A 242 6.09 -11.44 20.10
CA SER A 242 5.74 -10.02 20.00
C SER A 242 4.92 -9.69 18.75
N MET A 243 4.13 -10.67 18.24
CA MET A 243 3.38 -10.49 17.00
C MET A 243 2.41 -9.31 17.09
N THR A 244 2.48 -8.42 16.10
CA THR A 244 1.55 -7.29 15.95
C THR A 244 0.51 -7.61 14.90
N THR A 245 -0.59 -6.86 14.84
CA THR A 245 -1.60 -6.99 13.77
C THR A 245 -2.38 -5.71 13.66
N ASP A 246 -2.82 -5.39 12.45
CA ASP A 246 -3.78 -4.32 12.22
C ASP A 246 -5.21 -4.82 12.44
N VAL A 247 -6.03 -3.94 13.01
CA VAL A 247 -7.44 -4.24 13.24
C VAL A 247 -8.21 -3.94 11.96
N ASN A 248 -8.41 -4.95 11.13
CA ASN A 248 -9.11 -4.80 9.85
C ASN A 248 -10.60 -4.41 10.06
N GLU A 249 -11.10 -3.41 9.30
CA GLU A 249 -12.47 -2.86 9.32
C GLU A 249 -13.57 -3.92 9.12
N GLN A 250 -13.23 -5.06 8.50
CA GLN A 250 -14.14 -6.18 8.26
C GLN A 250 -14.50 -6.96 9.55
N ASN A 251 -13.73 -6.79 10.64
CA ASN A 251 -14.03 -7.39 11.94
C ASN A 251 -14.80 -6.42 12.84
N GLY A 252 -16.02 -6.05 12.43
CA GLY A 252 -16.80 -4.98 13.06
C GLY A 252 -17.03 -5.11 14.58
N GLN A 253 -16.97 -6.31 15.16
CA GLN A 253 -17.07 -6.51 16.61
C GLN A 253 -15.75 -6.24 17.36
N ALA A 254 -14.60 -6.61 16.77
CA ALA A 254 -13.29 -6.30 17.35
C ALA A 254 -12.95 -4.82 17.17
N VAL A 255 -13.24 -4.25 15.99
CA VAL A 255 -13.08 -2.83 15.67
C VAL A 255 -13.93 -1.96 16.59
N ALA A 256 -15.23 -2.25 16.76
CA ALA A 256 -16.08 -1.47 17.68
C ALA A 256 -15.62 -1.54 19.14
N ARG A 257 -15.05 -2.69 19.57
CA ARG A 257 -14.55 -2.87 20.93
C ARG A 257 -13.19 -2.20 21.17
N LEU A 258 -12.33 -2.15 20.16
CA LEU A 258 -11.03 -1.44 20.22
C LEU A 258 -11.21 0.07 20.07
N LEU A 259 -12.09 0.53 19.17
CA LEU A 259 -12.42 1.94 18.98
C LEU A 259 -13.19 2.53 20.18
N SER A 260 -14.05 1.75 20.83
CA SER A 260 -14.69 2.20 22.08
C SER A 260 -13.71 2.33 23.25
N MET A 261 -12.57 1.61 23.22
CA MET A 261 -11.49 1.75 24.19
C MET A 261 -10.52 2.90 23.87
N SER A 262 -10.53 3.44 22.64
CA SER A 262 -9.70 4.58 22.22
C SER A 262 -10.37 5.94 22.38
N PHE A 263 -11.67 6.00 22.73
CA PHE A 263 -12.32 7.27 23.06
C PHE A 263 -12.00 7.71 24.49
N PRO A 264 -12.05 9.03 24.75
CA PRO A 264 -11.88 9.60 26.08
C PRO A 264 -12.77 8.92 27.11
N ALA A 265 -12.23 8.65 28.31
CA ALA A 265 -12.94 7.94 29.38
C ALA A 265 -14.32 8.56 29.71
N ALA A 266 -14.46 9.89 29.59
CA ALA A 266 -15.72 10.61 29.79
C ALA A 266 -16.82 10.22 28.79
N TRP A 267 -16.46 9.76 27.59
CA TRP A 267 -17.38 9.40 26.52
C TRP A 267 -17.60 7.90 26.38
N GLN A 268 -16.72 7.04 26.90
CA GLN A 268 -16.82 5.58 26.72
C GLN A 268 -18.20 5.02 27.12
N THR A 269 -18.74 5.44 28.27
CA THR A 269 -20.08 4.98 28.71
C THR A 269 -21.19 5.57 27.83
N ARG A 270 -21.08 6.84 27.44
CA ARG A 270 -22.05 7.53 26.59
C ARG A 270 -22.14 6.86 25.23
N LEU A 271 -21.00 6.54 24.63
CA LEU A 271 -20.87 6.03 23.26
C LEU A 271 -20.94 4.50 23.17
N ALA A 272 -21.06 3.79 24.29
CA ALA A 272 -21.02 2.32 24.34
C ALA A 272 -22.07 1.61 23.47
N ALA A 273 -23.22 2.26 23.22
CA ALA A 273 -24.30 1.70 22.42
C ALA A 273 -24.20 2.07 20.92
N ALA A 274 -23.29 2.96 20.53
CA ALA A 274 -23.11 3.36 19.15
C ALA A 274 -22.27 2.33 18.40
N LYS A 275 -22.65 2.04 17.16
CA LYS A 275 -21.78 1.35 16.21
C LYS A 275 -20.79 2.38 15.65
N VAL A 276 -19.51 2.15 15.89
CA VAL A 276 -18.44 3.08 15.51
C VAL A 276 -17.76 2.63 14.23
N GLN A 277 -17.56 3.57 13.30
CA GLN A 277 -16.86 3.35 12.04
C GLN A 277 -15.85 4.48 11.84
N ARG A 278 -14.56 4.16 11.73
CA ARG A 278 -13.56 5.17 11.33
C ARG A 278 -13.85 5.60 9.89
N GLN A 279 -13.74 6.88 9.62
CA GLN A 279 -13.78 7.41 8.26
C GLN A 279 -12.33 7.54 7.79
N THR A 280 -12.03 6.94 6.64
CA THR A 280 -10.70 6.94 6.01
C THR A 280 -10.65 7.85 4.77
N ILE A 281 -11.74 8.58 4.53
CA ILE A 281 -11.90 9.51 3.41
C ILE A 281 -11.70 10.92 3.97
N GLY A 282 -10.60 11.57 3.58
CA GLY A 282 -10.21 12.93 4.00
C GLY A 282 -8.69 13.04 4.18
N GLU A 283 -8.08 14.10 3.64
CA GLU A 283 -6.64 14.38 3.69
C GLU A 283 -6.24 15.20 4.94
N SER A 284 -7.19 15.53 5.82
CA SER A 284 -6.90 16.29 7.04
C SER A 284 -6.12 15.46 8.07
N GLY A 285 -5.25 16.10 8.86
CA GLY A 285 -4.54 15.49 9.99
C GLY A 285 -5.42 15.05 11.17
N ALA A 286 -6.75 15.18 11.06
CA ALA A 286 -7.70 14.79 12.09
C ALA A 286 -8.32 13.41 11.82
N ASP A 287 -8.42 12.59 12.86
CA ASP A 287 -9.19 11.35 12.81
C ASP A 287 -10.68 11.63 12.89
N VAL A 288 -11.47 11.00 12.02
CA VAL A 288 -12.93 11.12 12.03
C VAL A 288 -13.56 9.74 12.24
N TRP A 289 -14.56 9.67 13.11
CA TRP A 289 -15.40 8.47 13.32
C TRP A 289 -16.87 8.80 13.18
N ARG A 290 -17.59 7.96 12.45
CA ARG A 290 -19.04 7.94 12.38
C ARG A 290 -19.60 7.05 13.49
N LEU A 291 -20.64 7.53 14.14
CA LEU A 291 -21.37 6.84 15.21
C LEU A 291 -22.82 6.61 14.75
N ASP A 292 -23.16 5.37 14.41
CA ASP A 292 -24.52 4.96 14.08
C ASP A 292 -25.23 4.40 15.32
N TRP A 293 -26.36 5.00 15.69
CA TRP A 293 -27.13 4.60 16.86
C TRP A 293 -28.28 3.64 16.50
N PRO A 294 -28.72 2.76 17.43
CA PRO A 294 -29.80 1.80 17.16
C PRO A 294 -31.15 2.43 16.79
N ASP A 295 -31.39 3.68 17.18
CA ASP A 295 -32.59 4.45 16.86
C ASP A 295 -32.53 5.13 15.48
N GLY A 296 -31.44 4.93 14.74
CA GLY A 296 -31.21 5.50 13.41
C GLY A 296 -30.59 6.90 13.44
N PHE A 297 -30.24 7.42 14.62
CA PHE A 297 -29.49 8.68 14.72
C PHE A 297 -28.01 8.49 14.35
N CYS A 298 -27.38 9.56 13.85
CA CYS A 298 -25.98 9.56 13.44
C CYS A 298 -25.24 10.75 14.05
N GLN A 299 -24.03 10.52 14.55
CA GLN A 299 -23.11 11.53 15.07
C GLN A 299 -21.71 11.29 14.50
N PHE A 300 -20.86 12.30 14.65
CA PHE A 300 -19.46 12.20 14.29
C PHE A 300 -18.58 12.60 15.47
N VAL A 301 -17.44 11.92 15.59
CA VAL A 301 -16.33 12.30 16.46
C VAL A 301 -15.17 12.71 15.56
N LYS A 302 -14.59 13.88 15.80
CA LYS A 302 -13.33 14.32 15.19
C LYS A 302 -12.29 14.46 16.30
N ALA A 303 -11.05 14.02 16.06
CA ALA A 303 -9.96 14.20 17.00
C ALA A 303 -8.66 14.56 16.28
N GLU A 304 -7.88 15.42 16.91
CA GLU A 304 -6.61 15.93 16.39
C GLU A 304 -5.62 16.04 17.53
N ASP A 305 -4.34 15.83 17.27
CA ASP A 305 -3.30 15.98 18.28
C ASP A 305 -3.20 17.43 18.78
N ASP A 306 -2.91 17.60 20.07
CA ASP A 306 -2.75 18.91 20.71
C ASP A 306 -1.38 19.51 20.35
N LEU A 307 -1.25 19.93 19.09
CA LEU A 307 -0.08 20.56 18.52
C LEU A 307 -0.30 22.07 18.33
N PRO A 308 0.77 22.89 18.28
CA PRO A 308 0.65 24.35 18.18
C PRO A 308 -0.13 24.89 16.97
N LEU A 309 -0.32 24.07 15.92
CA LEU A 309 -1.04 24.42 14.69
C LEU A 309 -2.26 23.52 14.45
N ALA A 310 -2.80 22.91 15.51
CA ALA A 310 -4.03 22.11 15.43
C ALA A 310 -5.21 22.97 14.96
N GLU A 311 -5.99 22.47 14.00
CA GLU A 311 -7.10 23.18 13.35
C GLU A 311 -8.47 22.91 14.01
N LEU A 312 -8.61 21.82 14.76
CA LEU A 312 -9.87 21.39 15.38
C LEU A 312 -10.41 22.36 16.44
N PRO A 313 -9.60 23.00 17.31
CA PRO A 313 -10.10 24.04 18.21
C PRO A 313 -10.79 25.18 17.47
N ASP A 314 -10.19 25.57 16.34
CA ASP A 314 -10.65 26.62 15.45
C ASP A 314 -11.96 26.24 14.74
N GLU A 315 -12.08 24.99 14.29
CA GLU A 315 -13.32 24.43 13.73
C GLU A 315 -14.46 24.40 14.76
N ILE A 316 -14.17 24.03 16.01
CA ILE A 316 -15.17 24.03 17.10
C ILE A 316 -15.78 25.43 17.29
N GLU A 317 -14.95 26.48 17.28
CA GLU A 317 -15.42 27.85 17.42
C GLU A 317 -16.29 28.29 16.24
N ARG A 318 -15.89 27.92 15.02
CA ARG A 318 -16.63 28.23 13.79
C ARG A 318 -17.97 27.52 13.74
N LEU A 319 -18.04 26.23 14.08
CA LEU A 319 -19.31 25.49 14.15
C LEU A 319 -20.26 26.07 15.21
N ARG A 320 -19.75 26.46 16.39
CA ARG A 320 -20.56 27.14 17.41
C ARG A 320 -21.11 28.47 16.90
N TRP A 321 -20.28 29.26 16.22
CA TRP A 321 -20.69 30.53 15.64
C TRP A 321 -21.73 30.34 14.53
N MET A 322 -21.51 29.42 13.59
CA MET A 322 -22.44 29.12 12.50
C MET A 322 -23.81 28.71 13.05
N HIS A 323 -23.83 27.81 14.04
CA HIS A 323 -25.06 27.41 14.71
C HIS A 323 -25.78 28.60 15.36
N ALA A 324 -25.04 29.53 15.98
CA ALA A 324 -25.60 30.75 16.56
C ALA A 324 -26.17 31.72 15.51
N GLN A 325 -25.62 31.74 14.28
CA GLN A 325 -26.18 32.48 13.14
C GLN A 325 -27.37 31.78 12.48
N GLY A 326 -27.73 30.57 12.94
CA GLY A 326 -28.79 29.77 12.32
C GLY A 326 -28.40 29.17 10.97
N LEU A 327 -27.09 29.09 10.68
CA LEU A 327 -26.60 28.41 9.48
C LEU A 327 -26.72 26.89 9.65
N PRO A 328 -27.04 26.17 8.57
CA PRO A 328 -27.09 24.71 8.60
C PRO A 328 -25.66 24.14 8.60
N CYS A 329 -25.25 23.54 9.72
CA CYS A 329 -23.95 22.91 9.92
C CYS A 329 -24.06 21.83 11.03
N PRO A 330 -23.02 21.01 11.26
CA PRO A 330 -22.94 20.17 12.45
C PRO A 330 -23.09 21.01 13.73
N ALA A 331 -23.92 20.55 14.67
CA ALA A 331 -23.99 21.12 16.00
C ALA A 331 -22.91 20.49 16.88
N VAL A 332 -22.11 21.33 17.56
CA VAL A 332 -21.15 20.90 18.59
C VAL A 332 -21.92 20.37 19.80
N LEU A 333 -21.86 19.06 20.04
CA LEU A 333 -22.59 18.40 21.12
C LEU A 333 -21.77 18.26 22.39
N ASP A 334 -20.46 18.05 22.24
CA ASP A 334 -19.51 17.98 23.35
C ASP A 334 -18.08 18.16 22.86
N THR A 335 -17.18 18.64 23.73
CA THR A 335 -15.76 18.85 23.41
C THR A 335 -14.89 18.54 24.62
N LEU A 336 -13.71 17.99 24.40
CA LEU A 336 -12.75 17.74 25.48
C LEU A 336 -11.32 17.75 24.97
N VAL A 337 -10.39 17.99 25.89
CA VAL A 337 -8.95 17.77 25.68
C VAL A 337 -8.54 16.63 26.57
N ALA A 338 -8.11 15.51 25.98
CA ALA A 338 -7.70 14.32 26.72
C ALA A 338 -6.69 13.52 25.90
N ASP A 339 -5.79 12.83 26.62
CA ASP A 339 -4.79 11.95 26.02
C ASP A 339 -3.91 12.62 24.95
N GLY A 340 -3.65 13.92 25.14
CA GLY A 340 -2.83 14.73 24.21
C GLY A 340 -3.54 15.12 22.92
N ARG A 341 -4.88 15.06 22.88
CA ARG A 341 -5.69 15.35 21.69
C ARG A 341 -6.87 16.27 22.02
N HIS A 342 -7.27 17.09 21.05
CA HIS A 342 -8.57 17.76 21.00
C HIS A 342 -9.60 16.78 20.46
N TRP A 343 -10.79 16.77 21.05
CA TRP A 343 -11.89 15.93 20.61
C TRP A 343 -13.18 16.73 20.48
N LEU A 344 -13.90 16.49 19.39
CA LEU A 344 -15.18 17.09 19.08
C LEU A 344 -16.21 15.98 18.82
N LEU A 345 -17.29 15.97 19.59
CA LEU A 345 -18.50 15.20 19.29
C LEU A 345 -19.54 16.14 18.67
N MET A 346 -20.03 15.82 17.47
CA MET A 346 -20.97 16.65 16.73
C MET A 346 -22.12 15.86 16.12
N SER A 347 -23.21 16.55 15.78
CA SER A 347 -24.35 15.96 15.06
C SER A 347 -24.00 15.70 13.59
N ALA A 348 -24.62 14.70 12.98
CA ALA A 348 -24.59 14.57 11.52
C ALA A 348 -25.44 15.66 10.85
N VAL A 349 -25.00 16.14 9.68
CA VAL A 349 -25.85 16.90 8.76
C VAL A 349 -26.65 15.91 7.91
N PRO A 350 -27.99 16.03 7.80
CA PRO A 350 -28.78 15.09 7.04
C PRO A 350 -28.40 15.07 5.55
N GLY A 351 -28.37 13.89 4.93
CA GLY A 351 -28.19 13.76 3.49
C GLY A 351 -26.87 13.15 3.06
N ARG A 352 -26.46 13.46 1.83
CA ARG A 352 -25.17 13.09 1.23
C ARG A 352 -24.50 14.36 0.69
N ASP A 353 -23.18 14.32 0.56
CA ASP A 353 -22.43 15.40 -0.05
C ASP A 353 -22.75 15.53 -1.56
N LEU A 354 -22.50 16.71 -2.14
CA LEU A 354 -22.80 16.96 -3.55
C LEU A 354 -21.93 16.17 -4.52
N ALA A 355 -20.73 15.73 -4.14
CA ALA A 355 -19.88 14.92 -5.01
C ALA A 355 -20.41 13.48 -5.15
N CYS A 356 -21.04 12.94 -4.11
CA CYS A 356 -21.56 11.57 -4.07
C CYS A 356 -23.09 11.46 -4.18
N THR A 357 -23.81 12.57 -4.40
CA THR A 357 -25.27 12.55 -4.51
C THR A 357 -25.73 12.08 -5.88
N GLU A 358 -26.38 10.92 -5.92
CA GLU A 358 -27.03 10.41 -7.13
C GLU A 358 -28.37 11.11 -7.40
N GLY A 359 -28.72 11.29 -8.67
CA GLY A 359 -30.04 11.75 -9.10
C GLY A 359 -30.21 13.28 -9.22
N LEU A 360 -29.18 14.07 -8.90
CA LEU A 360 -29.12 15.48 -9.29
C LEU A 360 -28.52 15.63 -10.68
N SER A 361 -29.12 16.48 -11.51
CA SER A 361 -28.47 16.93 -12.75
C SER A 361 -27.32 17.91 -12.41
N PRO A 362 -26.31 18.04 -13.30
CA PRO A 362 -25.27 19.05 -13.11
C PRO A 362 -25.82 20.48 -12.95
N GLN A 363 -26.90 20.83 -13.66
CA GLN A 363 -27.61 22.11 -13.49
C GLN A 363 -28.11 22.29 -12.06
N GLN A 364 -28.80 21.30 -11.50
CA GLN A 364 -29.30 21.38 -10.12
C GLN A 364 -28.15 21.47 -9.11
N THR A 365 -27.04 20.79 -9.38
CA THR A 365 -25.83 20.83 -8.54
C THR A 365 -25.24 22.23 -8.49
N VAL A 366 -25.04 22.88 -9.64
CA VAL A 366 -24.51 24.26 -9.68
C VAL A 366 -25.50 25.29 -9.12
N GLU A 367 -26.81 25.08 -9.28
CA GLU A 367 -27.85 25.92 -8.65
C GLU A 367 -27.80 25.84 -7.12
N LEU A 368 -27.65 24.63 -6.57
CA LEU A 368 -27.51 24.42 -5.13
C LEU A 368 -26.22 25.04 -4.60
N LEU A 369 -25.08 24.84 -5.28
CA LEU A 369 -23.80 25.47 -4.89
C LEU A 369 -23.91 26.99 -4.89
N ALA A 370 -24.37 27.58 -5.99
CA ALA A 370 -24.46 29.03 -6.14
C ALA A 370 -25.39 29.65 -5.08
N SER A 371 -26.58 29.07 -4.88
CA SER A 371 -27.54 29.58 -3.89
C SER A 371 -27.05 29.42 -2.44
N SER A 372 -26.38 28.31 -2.12
CA SER A 372 -25.83 28.05 -0.79
C SER A 372 -24.67 29.00 -0.47
N LEU A 373 -23.72 29.17 -1.38
CA LEU A 373 -22.63 30.14 -1.24
C LEU A 373 -23.13 31.58 -1.15
N GLN A 374 -24.09 31.96 -2.01
CA GLN A 374 -24.72 33.28 -1.91
C GLN A 374 -25.37 33.51 -0.53
N SER A 375 -25.94 32.47 0.09
CA SER A 375 -26.55 32.61 1.41
C SER A 375 -25.50 32.91 2.49
N LEU A 376 -24.34 32.24 2.42
CA LEU A 376 -23.21 32.46 3.32
C LEU A 376 -22.55 33.83 3.08
N HIS A 377 -22.27 34.16 1.83
CA HIS A 377 -21.58 35.39 1.43
C HIS A 377 -22.41 36.67 1.64
N ARG A 378 -23.72 36.54 1.86
CA ARG A 378 -24.62 37.66 2.21
C ARG A 378 -24.65 37.97 3.71
N LEU A 379 -23.99 37.17 4.55
CA LEU A 379 -23.92 37.48 5.97
C LEU A 379 -23.19 38.81 6.21
N PRO A 380 -23.62 39.61 7.20
CA PRO A 380 -22.93 40.85 7.55
C PRO A 380 -21.49 40.55 8.00
N LEU A 381 -20.51 41.29 7.49
CA LEU A 381 -19.10 41.08 7.82
C LEU A 381 -18.84 41.22 9.32
N GLU A 382 -19.52 42.17 9.96
CA GLU A 382 -19.44 42.44 11.40
C GLU A 382 -20.00 41.31 12.27
N SER A 383 -20.75 40.37 11.68
CA SER A 383 -21.25 39.19 12.41
C SER A 383 -20.17 38.12 12.58
N CYS A 384 -19.17 38.08 11.71
CA CYS A 384 -18.13 37.06 11.68
C CYS A 384 -16.89 37.51 12.47
N PRO A 385 -16.49 36.80 13.53
CA PRO A 385 -15.32 37.16 14.34
C PRO A 385 -13.99 36.65 13.75
N PHE A 386 -14.03 35.82 12.71
CA PHE A 386 -12.86 35.15 12.15
C PHE A 386 -12.30 35.96 10.97
N ASP A 387 -11.05 36.40 11.07
CA ASP A 387 -10.40 37.23 10.05
C ASP A 387 -9.48 36.38 9.17
N HIS A 388 -9.92 36.11 7.95
CA HIS A 388 -9.19 35.34 6.94
C HIS A 388 -8.80 36.23 5.76
N ARG A 389 -8.63 37.54 6.01
CA ARG A 389 -8.12 38.44 4.97
C ARG A 389 -6.76 37.97 4.50
N LEU A 390 -6.45 38.35 3.27
CA LEU A 390 -5.32 37.81 2.54
C LEU A 390 -3.98 38.01 3.25
N GLU A 391 -3.82 39.10 4.00
CA GLU A 391 -2.64 39.33 4.83
C GLU A 391 -2.41 38.22 5.88
N HIS A 392 -3.47 37.78 6.56
CA HIS A 392 -3.41 36.70 7.54
C HIS A 392 -3.17 35.35 6.86
N ARG A 393 -3.92 35.04 5.79
CA ARG A 393 -3.79 33.77 5.06
C ARG A 393 -2.40 33.58 4.45
N LEU A 394 -1.80 34.64 3.90
CA LEU A 394 -0.42 34.61 3.39
C LEU A 394 0.61 34.43 4.52
N ALA A 395 0.35 35.00 5.70
CA ALA A 395 1.22 34.80 6.86
C ALA A 395 1.18 33.34 7.34
N ASP A 396 -0.01 32.75 7.39
CA ASP A 396 -0.23 31.35 7.74
C ASP A 396 0.42 30.39 6.73
N ALA A 397 0.22 30.62 5.44
CA ALA A 397 0.86 29.86 4.36
C ALA A 397 2.39 29.89 4.49
N SER A 398 2.97 31.08 4.77
CA SER A 398 4.41 31.22 5.02
C SER A 398 4.87 30.48 6.28
N ALA A 399 4.06 30.47 7.34
CA ALA A 399 4.37 29.77 8.58
C ALA A 399 4.35 28.25 8.39
N ARG A 400 3.34 27.71 7.69
CA ARG A 400 3.23 26.28 7.34
C ARG A 400 4.39 25.83 6.46
N ALA A 401 4.75 26.61 5.45
CA ALA A 401 5.91 26.35 4.61
C ALA A 401 7.22 26.29 5.41
N LYS A 402 7.45 27.23 6.33
CA LYS A 402 8.64 27.24 7.20
C LYS A 402 8.67 26.08 8.20
N ALA A 403 7.50 25.61 8.62
CA ALA A 403 7.35 24.50 9.54
C ALA A 403 7.46 23.12 8.86
N GLY A 404 7.48 23.07 7.51
CA GLY A 404 7.50 21.82 6.77
C GLY A 404 6.20 21.02 6.92
N LEU A 405 5.06 21.72 7.03
CA LEU A 405 3.73 21.13 7.22
C LEU A 405 2.89 21.07 5.94
N ILE A 406 3.51 21.35 4.79
CA ILE A 406 2.84 21.29 3.49
C ILE A 406 3.10 19.92 2.91
N ASP A 407 2.03 19.23 2.52
CA ASP A 407 2.12 17.95 1.85
C ASP A 407 2.41 18.16 0.36
N GLU A 408 3.69 18.00 -0.03
CA GLU A 408 4.12 18.15 -1.42
C GLU A 408 3.57 17.04 -2.33
N GLU A 409 3.08 15.93 -1.76
CA GLU A 409 2.46 14.84 -2.53
C GLU A 409 0.99 15.13 -2.88
N ASP A 410 0.36 16.12 -2.22
CA ASP A 410 -1.05 16.49 -2.39
C ASP A 410 -1.26 17.69 -3.33
N PHE A 411 -0.20 18.19 -3.97
CA PHE A 411 -0.34 19.30 -4.91
C PHE A 411 -1.22 18.94 -6.13
N ASP A 412 -1.96 19.91 -6.67
CA ASP A 412 -2.65 19.73 -7.95
C ASP A 412 -1.66 19.26 -9.05
N ASP A 413 -2.13 18.48 -10.03
CA ASP A 413 -1.30 17.88 -11.11
C ASP A 413 -0.34 18.86 -11.80
N GLU A 414 -0.72 20.14 -11.90
CA GLU A 414 0.09 21.19 -12.54
C GLU A 414 1.31 21.61 -11.70
N ARG A 415 1.29 21.35 -10.40
CA ARG A 415 2.26 21.78 -9.38
C ARG A 415 2.99 20.61 -8.72
N GLN A 416 2.61 19.37 -9.03
CA GLN A 416 3.28 18.15 -8.59
C GLN A 416 4.79 18.19 -8.83
N GLY A 417 5.57 17.94 -7.78
CA GLY A 417 7.04 17.98 -7.79
C GLY A 417 7.66 19.38 -7.85
N MET A 418 6.87 20.45 -7.76
CA MET A 418 7.40 21.82 -7.61
C MET A 418 7.82 22.08 -6.16
N PRO A 419 8.99 22.72 -5.91
CA PRO A 419 9.38 23.07 -4.56
C PRO A 419 8.43 24.10 -3.92
N VAL A 420 8.04 23.89 -2.67
CA VAL A 420 7.20 24.81 -1.86
C VAL A 420 7.64 26.27 -1.96
N GLN A 421 8.95 26.54 -1.94
CA GLN A 421 9.47 27.90 -1.99
C GLN A 421 9.16 28.61 -3.33
N ILE A 422 9.15 27.87 -4.44
CA ILE A 422 8.82 28.43 -5.77
C ILE A 422 7.34 28.82 -5.80
N LEU A 423 6.47 27.95 -5.31
CA LEU A 423 5.03 28.21 -5.20
C LEU A 423 4.77 29.40 -4.27
N LEU A 424 5.53 29.53 -3.17
CA LEU A 424 5.37 30.63 -2.22
C LEU A 424 5.78 31.97 -2.85
N ASP A 425 6.86 32.00 -3.63
CA ASP A 425 7.30 33.20 -4.35
C ASP A 425 6.27 33.61 -5.42
N GLU A 426 5.70 32.63 -6.15
CA GLU A 426 4.63 32.85 -7.11
C GLU A 426 3.35 33.38 -6.45
N LEU A 427 2.99 32.82 -5.29
CA LEU A 427 1.84 33.27 -4.49
C LEU A 427 2.02 34.76 -4.10
N TYR A 428 3.18 35.16 -3.60
CA TYR A 428 3.41 36.57 -3.28
C TYR A 428 3.41 37.47 -4.52
N ALA A 429 3.90 36.99 -5.66
CA ALA A 429 3.97 37.76 -6.90
C ALA A 429 2.59 37.97 -7.57
N SER A 430 1.70 36.98 -7.44
CA SER A 430 0.35 36.98 -8.04
C SER A 430 -0.75 37.53 -7.13
N ARG A 431 -0.37 38.04 -5.94
CA ARG A 431 -1.28 38.60 -4.93
C ARG A 431 -2.27 39.64 -5.52
N PRO A 432 -3.59 39.43 -5.38
CA PRO A 432 -4.59 40.44 -5.74
C PRO A 432 -4.40 41.75 -4.99
N GLN A 433 -4.57 42.89 -5.68
CA GLN A 433 -4.40 44.22 -5.10
C GLN A 433 -5.59 44.67 -4.23
N GLN A 434 -6.76 44.08 -4.44
CA GLN A 434 -8.01 44.43 -3.77
C GLN A 434 -8.75 43.15 -3.40
N GLU A 435 -9.40 43.19 -2.24
CA GLU A 435 -10.23 42.10 -1.73
C GLU A 435 -11.72 42.49 -1.79
N ASP A 436 -12.55 41.59 -2.33
CA ASP A 436 -14.01 41.68 -2.30
C ASP A 436 -14.55 40.82 -1.14
N LEU A 437 -14.49 41.41 0.06
CA LEU A 437 -14.69 40.71 1.34
C LEU A 437 -16.13 40.23 1.55
N VAL A 438 -16.26 38.96 1.89
CA VAL A 438 -17.49 38.28 2.32
C VAL A 438 -17.15 37.32 3.47
N VAL A 439 -18.16 36.75 4.13
CA VAL A 439 -17.95 35.56 4.98
C VAL A 439 -17.85 34.35 4.05
N THR A 440 -16.71 33.67 4.04
CA THR A 440 -16.41 32.50 3.20
C THR A 440 -16.38 31.22 4.03
N HIS A 441 -16.66 30.08 3.41
CA HIS A 441 -16.46 28.74 3.95
C HIS A 441 -14.97 28.43 4.17
N GLY A 442 -14.11 28.89 3.26
CA GLY A 442 -12.66 28.68 3.29
C GLY A 442 -12.21 27.43 2.54
N ASP A 443 -13.05 26.38 2.49
CA ASP A 443 -12.86 25.17 1.68
C ASP A 443 -14.14 24.78 0.92
N ALA A 444 -14.60 25.62 0.00
CA ALA A 444 -15.88 25.44 -0.69
C ALA A 444 -15.80 24.44 -1.85
N CYS A 445 -15.53 23.16 -1.59
CA CYS A 445 -15.58 22.09 -2.58
C CYS A 445 -16.87 21.26 -2.48
N LEU A 446 -17.28 20.55 -3.55
CA LEU A 446 -18.55 19.78 -3.59
C LEU A 446 -18.76 18.83 -2.40
N PRO A 447 -17.72 18.09 -1.92
CA PRO A 447 -17.84 17.24 -0.73
C PRO A 447 -18.32 17.96 0.53
N ASN A 448 -18.10 19.28 0.62
CA ASN A 448 -18.42 20.06 1.82
C ASN A 448 -19.84 20.64 1.83
N PHE A 449 -20.66 20.32 0.83
CA PHE A 449 -22.07 20.74 0.73
C PHE A 449 -22.99 19.53 0.80
N MET A 450 -23.84 19.50 1.81
CA MET A 450 -24.77 18.41 2.04
C MET A 450 -26.12 18.67 1.38
N VAL A 451 -26.72 17.62 0.82
CA VAL A 451 -28.05 17.62 0.23
C VAL A 451 -28.91 16.52 0.82
N HIS A 452 -30.11 16.90 1.25
CA HIS A 452 -31.15 15.99 1.68
C HIS A 452 -32.43 16.25 0.91
N GLN A 453 -33.01 15.19 0.31
CA GLN A 453 -34.27 15.28 -0.45
C GLN A 453 -34.22 16.34 -1.57
N GLY A 454 -33.07 16.49 -2.23
CA GLY A 454 -32.87 17.44 -3.33
C GLY A 454 -32.74 18.91 -2.89
N GLN A 455 -32.58 19.17 -1.60
CA GLN A 455 -32.36 20.51 -1.05
C GLN A 455 -31.06 20.56 -0.25
N PHE A 456 -30.41 21.72 -0.27
CA PHE A 456 -29.26 21.99 0.58
C PHE A 456 -29.62 21.80 2.05
N SER A 457 -28.83 21.01 2.77
CA SER A 457 -29.08 20.63 4.17
C SER A 457 -27.99 21.10 5.13
N GLY A 458 -26.81 21.49 4.64
CA GLY A 458 -25.79 22.15 5.44
C GLY A 458 -24.38 22.10 4.88
N PHE A 459 -23.51 22.91 5.48
CA PHE A 459 -22.07 22.90 5.26
C PHE A 459 -21.39 21.92 6.22
N ILE A 460 -20.31 21.29 5.78
CA ILE A 460 -19.41 20.51 6.64
C ILE A 460 -17.96 20.96 6.40
N ASP A 461 -17.05 20.60 7.31
CA ASP A 461 -15.64 20.99 7.27
C ASP A 461 -15.38 22.50 7.25
N CYS A 462 -16.04 23.19 8.18
CA CYS A 462 -16.02 24.65 8.27
C CYS A 462 -14.82 25.19 9.08
N GLY A 463 -13.72 24.43 9.18
CA GLY A 463 -12.53 24.82 9.96
C GLY A 463 -11.83 26.07 9.42
N ARG A 464 -12.01 26.35 8.13
CA ARG A 464 -11.42 27.51 7.43
C ARG A 464 -12.42 28.67 7.24
N LEU A 465 -13.57 28.65 7.91
CA LEU A 465 -14.57 29.71 7.77
C LEU A 465 -14.03 31.05 8.31
N GLY A 466 -14.25 32.13 7.56
CA GLY A 466 -13.86 33.47 8.00
C GLY A 466 -14.17 34.57 6.98
N VAL A 467 -13.81 35.81 7.32
CA VAL A 467 -13.93 36.95 6.40
C VAL A 467 -12.75 36.94 5.44
N ALA A 468 -12.99 36.69 4.16
CA ALA A 468 -11.98 36.66 3.10
C ALA A 468 -12.55 37.21 1.78
N ASP A 469 -11.71 37.35 0.75
CA ASP A 469 -12.20 37.60 -0.61
C ASP A 469 -13.10 36.44 -1.06
N ARG A 470 -14.25 36.76 -1.67
CA ARG A 470 -15.19 35.73 -2.17
C ARG A 470 -14.56 34.69 -3.10
N PHE A 471 -13.49 35.05 -3.80
CA PHE A 471 -12.78 34.13 -4.67
C PHE A 471 -12.03 33.03 -3.93
N GLN A 472 -11.84 33.14 -2.60
CA GLN A 472 -11.44 32.00 -1.76
C GLN A 472 -12.39 30.82 -1.98
N ASP A 473 -13.70 31.04 -1.88
CA ASP A 473 -14.68 29.98 -2.09
C ASP A 473 -14.92 29.70 -3.58
N LEU A 474 -15.04 30.75 -4.40
CA LEU A 474 -15.37 30.56 -5.83
C LEU A 474 -14.28 29.82 -6.60
N ALA A 475 -13.00 29.96 -6.24
CA ALA A 475 -11.91 29.23 -6.87
C ALA A 475 -11.98 27.73 -6.57
N LEU A 476 -12.16 27.36 -5.30
CA LEU A 476 -12.26 25.96 -4.87
C LEU A 476 -13.54 25.30 -5.40
N THR A 477 -14.63 26.06 -5.45
CA THR A 477 -15.86 25.60 -6.10
C THR A 477 -15.66 25.41 -7.60
N ALA A 478 -14.97 26.31 -8.30
CA ALA A 478 -14.67 26.17 -9.71
C ALA A 478 -13.81 24.92 -9.98
N ARG A 479 -12.72 24.72 -9.23
CA ARG A 479 -11.88 23.51 -9.30
C ARG A 479 -12.70 22.25 -9.08
N SER A 480 -13.55 22.25 -8.06
CA SER A 480 -14.39 21.10 -7.75
C SER A 480 -15.48 20.84 -8.80
N ILE A 481 -16.07 21.87 -9.41
CA ILE A 481 -17.04 21.73 -10.51
C ILE A 481 -16.35 21.13 -11.74
N GLU A 482 -15.18 21.63 -12.10
CA GLU A 482 -14.42 21.12 -13.24
C GLU A 482 -14.12 19.62 -13.08
N ARG A 483 -13.66 19.22 -11.90
CA ARG A 483 -13.33 17.82 -11.58
C ARG A 483 -14.55 16.89 -11.63
N ASN A 484 -15.70 17.32 -11.11
CA ASN A 484 -16.86 16.45 -10.90
C ASN A 484 -17.91 16.53 -12.03
N LEU A 485 -18.09 17.71 -12.64
CA LEU A 485 -19.16 17.99 -13.60
C LEU A 485 -18.64 18.34 -15.00
N GLY A 486 -17.42 18.88 -15.10
CA GLY A 486 -16.79 19.31 -16.34
C GLY A 486 -16.73 20.84 -16.51
N LYS A 487 -15.77 21.31 -17.32
CA LYS A 487 -15.48 22.75 -17.58
C LYS A 487 -16.68 23.53 -18.08
N GLU A 488 -17.60 22.88 -18.79
CA GLU A 488 -18.81 23.49 -19.35
C GLU A 488 -19.76 24.05 -18.27
N TRP A 489 -19.64 23.59 -17.02
CA TRP A 489 -20.47 24.01 -15.89
C TRP A 489 -19.92 25.22 -15.12
N LEU A 490 -18.71 25.68 -15.42
CA LEU A 490 -18.12 26.88 -14.81
C LEU A 490 -18.93 28.14 -15.17
N ALA A 491 -19.15 28.40 -16.45
CA ALA A 491 -19.88 29.59 -16.88
C ALA A 491 -21.34 29.62 -16.36
N PRO A 492 -22.12 28.53 -16.40
CA PRO A 492 -23.42 28.45 -15.73
C PRO A 492 -23.36 28.76 -14.23
N PHE A 493 -22.39 28.19 -13.50
CA PHE A 493 -22.22 28.45 -12.07
C PHE A 493 -21.97 29.94 -11.77
N PHE A 494 -21.01 30.57 -12.44
CA PHE A 494 -20.71 32.00 -12.24
C PHE A 494 -21.89 32.90 -12.61
N ALA A 495 -22.65 32.54 -13.66
CA ALA A 495 -23.87 33.25 -14.04
C ALA A 495 -24.97 33.15 -12.98
N LEU A 496 -25.16 31.95 -12.38
CA LEU A 496 -26.11 31.73 -11.28
C LEU A 496 -25.68 32.43 -10.00
N TYR A 497 -24.38 32.40 -9.69
CA TYR A 497 -23.80 33.07 -8.53
C TYR A 497 -23.84 34.60 -8.68
N GLY A 498 -23.74 35.13 -9.90
CA GLY A 498 -23.91 36.55 -10.21
C GLY A 498 -22.63 37.38 -10.13
N VAL A 499 -21.47 36.77 -10.41
CA VAL A 499 -20.17 37.44 -10.48
C VAL A 499 -19.45 37.03 -11.77
N GLU A 500 -18.73 37.96 -12.38
CA GLU A 500 -17.89 37.67 -13.54
C GLU A 500 -16.71 36.77 -13.15
N MET A 501 -16.43 35.77 -13.98
CA MET A 501 -15.32 34.86 -13.74
C MET A 501 -13.98 35.60 -13.91
N ASP A 502 -13.16 35.60 -12.85
CA ASP A 502 -11.81 36.19 -12.84
C ASP A 502 -10.79 35.06 -12.77
N ALA A 503 -10.14 34.78 -13.91
CA ALA A 503 -9.19 33.67 -14.03
C ALA A 503 -7.92 33.90 -13.20
N GLU A 504 -7.48 35.15 -13.02
CA GLU A 504 -6.27 35.46 -12.24
C GLU A 504 -6.52 35.20 -10.75
N ARG A 505 -7.69 35.63 -10.24
CA ARG A 505 -8.09 35.35 -8.86
C ARG A 505 -8.33 33.86 -8.63
N ILE A 506 -8.97 33.16 -9.57
CA ILE A 506 -9.17 31.70 -9.45
C ILE A 506 -7.81 30.99 -9.34
N ALA A 507 -6.87 31.29 -10.24
CA ALA A 507 -5.53 30.69 -10.20
C ALA A 507 -4.81 31.00 -8.87
N PHE A 508 -4.90 32.25 -8.40
CA PHE A 508 -4.32 32.67 -7.13
C PHE A 508 -4.86 31.90 -5.93
N PHE A 509 -6.19 31.79 -5.79
CA PHE A 509 -6.80 31.11 -4.64
C PHE A 509 -6.67 29.59 -4.69
N CYS A 510 -6.61 28.99 -5.88
CA CYS A 510 -6.19 27.58 -6.01
C CYS A 510 -4.74 27.40 -5.57
N LEU A 511 -3.82 28.28 -5.97
CA LEU A 511 -2.42 28.22 -5.51
C LEU A 511 -2.29 28.45 -4.01
N LEU A 512 -3.09 29.34 -3.42
CA LEU A 512 -3.09 29.59 -1.98
C LEU A 512 -3.50 28.35 -1.19
N ASP A 513 -4.43 27.57 -1.72
CA ASP A 513 -4.97 26.37 -1.06
C ASP A 513 -3.94 25.24 -0.93
N GLU A 514 -2.97 25.16 -1.85
CA GLU A 514 -1.84 24.21 -1.79
C GLU A 514 -1.00 24.33 -0.51
N PHE A 515 -1.12 25.44 0.22
CA PHE A 515 -0.40 25.67 1.47
C PHE A 515 -1.15 25.15 2.69
N PHE A 516 -2.36 24.62 2.53
CA PHE A 516 -3.26 24.25 3.62
C PHE A 516 -3.89 22.90 3.43
#